data_AF-Q5C240-F1
#
_entry.id   AF-Q5C240-F1
#
_cell.length_a   1.000
_cell.length_b   1.000
_cell.length_c   1.000
_cell.angle_alpha   90.00
_cell.angle_beta   90.00
_cell.angle_gamma   90.00
#
_symmetry.space_group_name_H-M   'P 1'
#
loop_
_entity.id
_entity.type
_entity.pdbx_description
1 polymer ?
#
loop_
_entity_poly.entity_id
_entity_poly.type
_entity_poly.pdbx_seq_one_letter_code
_entity_poly.pdbx_strand_id
1 'polypeptide(L)'
;MYMLLIFQLIFYTDHVRTWNLYGYAESKIPNQVHIALGEKLSTISITWITQEATENSTVLYGTKLLNMKSTGYAKKFIDGGREQRSMYIHRVILTDLIANTIYNYKCGSLDGWSSVLQFHSLPSHPYWSPKLAVYGDMGEVDAFSLPELIHQVKDLHNYDMILHVGDFAYNMETLL
;
A
#
# COMPACT_ATOMS: atom_id res chain seq x y z
N MET A 1 -23.54 6.14 -40.44
CA MET A 1 -23.55 7.37 -39.61
C MET A 1 -23.67 6.91 -38.16
N TYR A 2 -22.65 6.72 -37.33
CA TYR A 2 -21.19 6.88 -37.34
C TYR A 2 -20.60 5.59 -36.72
N MET A 3 -19.83 4.78 -37.45
CA MET A 3 -18.37 4.62 -37.35
C MET A 3 -17.80 4.67 -35.91
N LEU A 4 -17.70 3.51 -35.26
CA LEU A 4 -16.83 3.29 -34.10
C LEU A 4 -16.02 2.01 -34.33
N LEU A 5 -15.11 2.10 -35.30
CA LEU A 5 -14.01 1.15 -35.51
C LEU A 5 -12.83 1.69 -34.70
N ILE A 6 -12.74 1.31 -33.42
CA ILE A 6 -11.46 1.43 -32.70
C ILE A 6 -10.66 0.19 -33.08
N PHE A 7 -9.85 0.35 -34.13
CA PHE A 7 -8.76 -0.57 -34.46
C PHE A 7 -7.79 -0.61 -33.28
N GLN A 8 -7.85 -1.64 -32.45
CA GLN A 8 -6.67 -2.08 -31.70
C GLN A 8 -5.71 -2.72 -32.70
N LEU A 9 -4.90 -1.89 -33.34
CA LEU A 9 -3.63 -2.32 -33.91
C LEU A 9 -2.70 -2.59 -32.74
N ILE A 10 -2.69 -3.85 -32.31
CA ILE A 10 -1.66 -4.40 -31.43
C ILE A 10 -0.39 -4.46 -32.27
N PHE A 11 0.40 -3.39 -32.22
CA PHE A 11 1.80 -3.46 -32.60
C PHE A 11 2.56 -4.13 -31.46
N TYR A 12 3.16 -5.26 -31.79
CA TYR A 12 4.10 -6.01 -30.97
C TYR A 12 5.38 -5.19 -30.82
N THR A 13 5.42 -4.30 -29.83
CA THR A 13 6.64 -3.63 -29.35
C THR A 13 6.52 -3.47 -27.84
N ASP A 14 7.55 -3.87 -27.11
CA ASP A 14 7.61 -3.87 -25.65
C ASP A 14 7.15 -2.54 -25.02
N HIS A 15 6.29 -2.66 -24.00
CA HIS A 15 5.77 -1.61 -23.12
C HIS A 15 4.80 -0.59 -23.74
N VAL A 16 3.53 -1.00 -23.93
CA VAL A 16 2.42 -0.04 -23.96
C VAL A 16 2.38 0.67 -22.61
N ARG A 17 2.80 1.94 -22.58
CA ARG A 17 2.62 2.81 -21.40
C ARG A 17 1.12 3.04 -21.24
N THR A 18 0.50 2.27 -20.34
CA THR A 18 -0.90 2.42 -19.99
C THR A 18 -1.06 3.62 -19.06
N TRP A 19 -2.06 4.44 -19.36
CA TRP A 19 -2.44 5.60 -18.56
C TRP A 19 -3.80 5.32 -17.94
N ASN A 20 -3.99 5.66 -16.67
CA ASN A 20 -5.30 5.56 -16.05
C ASN A 20 -6.23 6.70 -16.50
N LEU A 21 -7.51 6.66 -16.09
CA LEU A 21 -8.52 7.67 -16.42
C LEU A 21 -8.14 9.11 -16.00
N TYR A 22 -7.16 9.26 -15.12
CA TYR A 22 -6.65 10.55 -14.62
C TYR A 22 -5.37 11.02 -15.31
N GLY A 23 -4.88 10.28 -16.31
CA GLY A 23 -3.67 10.63 -17.06
C GLY A 23 -2.37 10.33 -16.30
N TYR A 24 -2.38 9.42 -15.32
CA TYR A 24 -1.17 8.93 -14.66
C TYR A 24 -0.68 7.64 -15.32
N ALA A 25 0.65 7.52 -15.48
CA ALA A 25 1.25 6.28 -15.94
C ALA A 25 1.02 5.20 -14.89
N GLU A 26 0.44 4.06 -15.28
CA GLU A 26 0.09 3.00 -14.33
C GLU A 26 1.31 2.50 -13.55
N SER A 27 2.49 2.49 -14.18
CA SER A 27 3.77 2.13 -13.56
C SER A 27 4.20 3.03 -12.38
N LYS A 28 3.62 4.22 -12.26
CA LYS A 28 3.90 5.20 -11.19
C LYS A 28 2.78 5.29 -10.15
N ILE A 29 1.69 4.57 -10.33
CA ILE A 29 0.60 4.51 -9.35
C ILE A 29 1.05 3.61 -8.18
N PRO A 30 0.88 4.07 -6.91
CA PRO A 30 1.17 3.25 -5.75
C PRO A 30 0.40 1.93 -5.72
N ASN A 31 1.12 0.84 -5.51
CA ASN A 31 0.60 -0.50 -5.31
C ASN A 31 1.13 -1.11 -4.00
N GLN A 32 0.49 -2.20 -3.55
CA GLN A 32 0.89 -2.96 -2.35
C GLN A 32 1.14 -2.07 -1.13
N VAL A 33 0.19 -1.15 -0.87
CA VAL A 33 0.29 -0.21 0.26
C VAL A 33 0.19 -0.99 1.57
N HIS A 34 1.18 -0.81 2.44
CA HIS A 34 1.26 -1.43 3.76
C HIS A 34 1.56 -0.39 4.83
N ILE A 35 1.00 -0.58 6.03
CA ILE A 35 1.27 0.27 7.19
C ILE A 35 1.86 -0.56 8.32
N ALA A 36 2.81 0.02 9.04
CA ALA A 36 3.42 -0.58 10.22
C ALA A 36 3.55 0.46 11.33
N LEU A 37 3.55 0.00 12.58
CA LEU A 37 3.92 0.88 13.70
C LEU A 37 5.37 1.37 13.53
N GLY A 38 5.61 2.63 13.89
CA GLY A 38 6.96 3.15 14.04
C GLY A 38 7.53 2.87 15.44
N GLU A 39 8.67 3.49 15.74
CA GLU A 39 9.37 3.31 17.02
C GLU A 39 8.58 3.86 18.23
N LYS A 40 7.67 4.80 17.98
CA LYS A 40 6.78 5.38 19.01
C LYS A 40 5.33 5.07 18.66
N LEU A 41 4.46 4.98 19.68
CA LEU A 41 3.02 4.77 19.48
C LEU A 41 2.34 5.90 18.68
N SER A 42 2.91 7.10 18.68
CA SER A 42 2.47 8.25 17.87
C SER A 42 3.03 8.26 16.45
N THR A 43 3.64 7.16 16.00
CA THR A 43 4.29 7.06 14.69
C THR A 43 3.80 5.87 13.90
N ILE A 44 3.55 6.08 12.61
CA ILE A 44 3.17 5.03 11.65
C ILE A 44 4.03 5.17 10.40
N SER A 45 4.58 4.06 9.94
CA SER A 45 5.30 3.95 8.67
C SER A 45 4.34 3.47 7.58
N ILE A 46 4.25 4.22 6.48
CA ILE A 46 3.49 3.85 5.29
C ILE A 46 4.51 3.48 4.21
N THR A 47 4.36 2.28 3.65
CA THR A 47 5.21 1.72 2.60
C THR A 47 4.36 1.36 1.38
N TRP A 48 4.86 1.62 0.19
CA TRP A 48 4.21 1.20 -1.06
C TRP A 48 5.25 0.99 -2.16
N ILE A 49 4.81 0.46 -3.30
CA ILE A 49 5.67 0.14 -4.44
C ILE A 49 5.18 0.87 -5.70
N THR A 50 6.12 1.31 -6.54
CA THR A 50 5.90 1.67 -7.95
C THR A 50 6.87 0.90 -8.84
N GLN A 51 6.55 0.72 -10.13
CA GLN A 51 7.42 0.07 -11.10
C GLN A 51 8.47 1.05 -11.67
N GLU A 52 8.12 2.32 -11.77
CA GLU A 52 9.02 3.40 -12.20
C GLU A 52 9.31 4.38 -11.06
N ALA A 53 10.43 5.09 -11.17
CA ALA A 53 10.78 6.15 -10.24
C ALA A 53 9.74 7.28 -10.31
N THR A 54 9.36 7.79 -9.14
CA THR A 54 8.57 9.01 -9.00
C THR A 54 9.44 10.16 -8.52
N GLU A 55 8.99 11.39 -8.75
CA GLU A 55 9.72 12.58 -8.31
C GLU A 55 9.93 12.59 -6.79
N ASN A 56 8.89 12.21 -6.03
CA ASN A 56 8.88 12.26 -4.57
C ASN A 56 8.12 11.07 -3.97
N SER A 57 8.33 10.84 -2.67
CA SER A 57 7.53 9.90 -1.86
C SER A 57 6.72 10.69 -0.84
N THR A 58 5.43 10.89 -1.09
CA THR A 58 4.58 11.78 -0.29
C THR A 58 3.36 11.04 0.26
N VAL A 59 3.00 11.35 1.50
CA VAL A 59 1.71 11.01 2.09
C VAL A 59 0.96 12.29 2.42
N LEU A 60 -0.28 12.39 1.95
CA LEU A 60 -1.24 13.41 2.38
C LEU A 60 -2.24 12.75 3.33
N TYR A 61 -2.47 13.33 4.50
CA TYR A 61 -3.26 12.71 5.56
C TYR A 61 -4.03 13.71 6.42
N GLY A 62 -5.02 13.22 7.15
CA GLY A 62 -5.73 13.97 8.19
C GLY A 62 -7.03 13.33 8.65
N THR A 63 -7.61 13.89 9.71
CA THR A 63 -8.77 13.30 10.40
C THR A 63 -10.10 13.57 9.69
N LYS A 64 -10.17 14.68 8.94
CA LYS A 64 -11.33 15.07 8.13
C LYS A 64 -10.96 15.40 6.69
N LEU A 65 -9.89 16.19 6.52
CA LEU A 65 -9.33 16.59 5.23
C LEU A 65 -7.88 16.12 5.13
N LEU A 66 -7.40 15.89 3.92
CA LEU A 66 -6.00 15.53 3.64
C LEU A 66 -5.12 16.79 3.58
N ASN A 67 -5.04 17.52 4.70
CA ASN A 67 -4.36 18.81 4.81
C ASN A 67 -2.95 18.74 5.43
N MET A 68 -2.56 17.60 5.99
CA MET A 68 -1.20 17.35 6.46
C MET A 68 -0.41 16.61 5.39
N LYS A 69 0.90 16.86 5.35
CA LYS A 69 1.83 16.29 4.39
C LYS A 69 3.06 15.77 5.11
N SER A 70 3.46 14.54 4.79
CA SER A 70 4.77 13.99 5.14
C SER A 70 5.48 13.49 3.88
N THR A 71 6.80 13.57 3.88
CA THR A 71 7.65 13.11 2.78
C THR A 71 8.67 12.11 3.31
N GLY A 72 9.09 11.20 2.44
CA GLY A 72 10.10 10.20 2.78
C GLY A 72 10.97 9.87 1.58
N TYR A 73 11.41 8.62 1.50
CA TYR A 73 12.38 8.19 0.51
C TYR A 73 11.87 7.00 -0.31
N ALA A 74 12.49 6.79 -1.46
CA ALA A 74 12.32 5.61 -2.28
C ALA A 74 13.67 4.90 -2.45
N LYS A 75 13.65 3.57 -2.45
CA LYS A 75 14.82 2.75 -2.78
C LYS A 75 14.49 1.83 -3.94
N LYS A 76 15.32 1.86 -4.98
CA LYS A 76 15.23 0.89 -6.07
C LYS A 76 15.58 -0.50 -5.54
N PHE A 77 14.74 -1.47 -5.87
CA PHE A 77 14.94 -2.88 -5.66
C PHE A 77 14.89 -3.57 -7.02
N ILE A 78 15.77 -4.54 -7.21
CA ILE A 78 15.75 -5.43 -8.36
C ILE A 78 15.57 -6.83 -7.80
N ASP A 79 14.59 -7.57 -8.30
CA ASP A 79 14.35 -8.93 -7.84
C ASP A 79 15.51 -9.87 -8.22
N GLY A 80 15.60 -10.99 -7.51
CA GLY A 80 16.59 -12.04 -7.80
C GLY A 80 16.17 -12.96 -8.95
N GLY A 81 15.06 -12.67 -9.63
CA GLY A 81 14.49 -13.51 -10.67
C GLY A 81 15.27 -13.45 -11.98
N ARG A 82 14.94 -14.32 -12.94
CA ARG A 82 15.55 -14.30 -14.27
C ARG A 82 15.29 -13.00 -15.02
N GLU A 83 14.11 -12.43 -14.82
CA GLU A 83 13.67 -11.19 -15.47
C GLU A 83 14.24 -9.93 -14.81
N GLN A 84 14.88 -10.04 -13.64
CA GLN A 84 15.53 -8.92 -12.93
C GLN A 84 14.63 -7.69 -12.84
N ARG A 85 13.39 -7.87 -12.41
CA ARG A 85 12.39 -6.80 -12.45
C ARG A 85 12.75 -5.72 -11.46
N SER A 86 12.70 -4.47 -11.90
CA SER A 86 12.97 -3.34 -11.04
C SER A 86 11.69 -2.72 -10.49
N MET A 87 11.69 -2.41 -9.20
CA MET A 87 10.63 -1.67 -8.52
C MET A 87 11.23 -0.66 -7.53
N TYR A 88 10.43 0.31 -7.11
CA TYR A 88 10.81 1.34 -6.17
C TYR A 88 9.98 1.19 -4.91
N ILE A 89 10.65 0.95 -3.78
CA ILE A 89 10.02 0.79 -2.48
C ILE A 89 10.05 2.14 -1.79
N HIS A 90 8.88 2.73 -1.60
CA HIS A 90 8.70 4.02 -0.94
C HIS A 90 8.41 3.83 0.54
N ARG A 91 8.98 4.68 1.39
CA ARG A 91 8.70 4.69 2.82
C ARG A 91 8.56 6.11 3.34
N VAL A 92 7.45 6.37 4.04
CA VAL A 92 7.15 7.65 4.70
C VAL A 92 6.73 7.38 6.14
N ILE A 93 7.29 8.13 7.08
CA ILE A 93 6.92 8.05 8.49
C ILE A 93 6.01 9.23 8.81
N LEU A 94 4.85 8.94 9.37
CA LEU A 94 3.97 9.93 10.00
C LEU A 94 4.33 10.01 11.47
N THR A 95 4.51 11.22 11.99
CA THR A 95 4.85 11.47 13.40
C THR A 95 3.78 12.30 14.08
N ASP A 96 3.87 12.36 15.41
CA ASP A 96 3.04 13.23 16.25
C ASP A 96 1.54 13.02 16.03
N LEU A 97 1.16 11.77 15.74
CA LEU A 97 -0.22 11.37 15.58
C LEU A 97 -0.94 11.48 16.93
N ILE A 98 -2.15 12.05 16.88
CA ILE A 98 -3.04 12.10 18.04
C ILE A 98 -3.48 10.67 18.32
N ALA A 99 -3.30 10.20 19.55
CA ALA A 99 -3.68 8.85 19.95
C ALA A 99 -5.18 8.60 19.75
N ASN A 100 -5.55 7.32 19.54
CA ASN A 100 -6.95 6.88 19.41
C ASN A 100 -7.79 7.74 18.42
N THR A 101 -7.21 8.05 17.27
CA THR A 101 -7.77 8.93 16.24
C THR A 101 -7.72 8.28 14.87
N ILE A 102 -8.82 8.37 14.14
CA ILE A 102 -8.93 7.89 12.75
C ILE A 102 -8.31 8.92 11.81
N TYR A 103 -7.42 8.46 10.93
CA TYR A 103 -6.80 9.25 9.88
C TYR A 103 -7.13 8.67 8.52
N ASN A 104 -7.58 9.54 7.61
CA ASN A 104 -7.61 9.25 6.19
C ASN A 104 -6.27 9.66 5.58
N TYR A 105 -5.79 8.91 4.59
CA TYR A 105 -4.54 9.22 3.91
C TYR A 105 -4.54 8.74 2.46
N LYS A 106 -3.67 9.31 1.64
CA LYS A 106 -3.26 8.75 0.35
C LYS A 106 -1.75 8.90 0.20
N CYS A 107 -1.13 7.93 -0.45
CA CYS A 107 0.30 7.93 -0.72
C CYS A 107 0.56 8.12 -2.22
N GLY A 108 1.79 8.50 -2.57
CA GLY A 108 2.22 8.67 -3.96
C GLY A 108 2.97 9.97 -4.20
N SER A 109 2.72 10.57 -5.36
CA SER A 109 3.39 11.79 -5.82
C SER A 109 2.56 12.52 -6.88
N LEU A 110 3.10 13.61 -7.45
CA LEU A 110 2.48 14.27 -8.60
C LEU A 110 2.38 13.35 -9.84
N ASP A 111 3.17 12.28 -9.89
CA ASP A 111 3.11 11.27 -10.96
C ASP A 111 1.95 10.27 -10.80
N GLY A 112 1.30 10.21 -9.63
CA GLY A 112 0.26 9.22 -9.34
C GLY A 112 -0.03 9.09 -7.85
N TRP A 113 -1.31 8.95 -7.50
CA TRP A 113 -1.80 8.82 -6.13
C TRP A 113 -2.56 7.52 -5.93
N SER A 114 -2.48 6.94 -4.73
CA SER A 114 -3.36 5.87 -4.30
C SER A 114 -4.81 6.34 -4.16
N SER A 115 -5.74 5.39 -4.03
CA SER A 115 -7.04 5.67 -3.41
C SER A 115 -6.86 6.21 -1.98
N VAL A 116 -7.91 6.83 -1.44
CA VAL A 116 -7.92 7.21 -0.03
C VAL A 116 -8.10 5.96 0.82
N LEU A 117 -7.16 5.78 1.75
CA LEU A 117 -7.11 4.69 2.72
C LEU A 117 -7.29 5.29 4.12
N GLN A 118 -7.53 4.43 5.10
CA GLN A 118 -7.76 4.83 6.48
C GLN A 118 -6.94 3.97 7.44
N PHE A 119 -6.48 4.57 8.54
CA PHE A 119 -5.94 3.85 9.69
C PHE A 119 -6.41 4.48 11.00
N HIS A 120 -6.34 3.70 12.07
CA HIS A 120 -6.61 4.16 13.43
C HIS A 120 -5.29 4.18 14.22
N SER A 121 -4.89 5.33 14.75
CA SER A 121 -3.73 5.43 15.62
C SER A 121 -4.02 4.75 16.96
N LEU A 122 -3.01 4.10 17.56
CA LEU A 122 -3.21 3.39 18.82
C LEU A 122 -3.50 4.34 20.01
N PRO A 123 -4.22 3.86 21.05
CA PRO A 123 -4.32 4.54 22.33
C PRO A 123 -2.96 4.69 23.01
N SER A 124 -2.77 5.77 23.78
CA SER A 124 -1.51 6.08 24.48
C SER A 124 -1.59 5.94 26.01
N HIS A 125 -2.67 5.37 26.55
CA HIS A 125 -2.86 5.24 28.00
C HIS A 125 -2.35 3.89 28.53
N PRO A 126 -1.82 3.83 29.78
CA PRO A 126 -1.14 2.65 30.31
C PRO A 126 -2.07 1.45 30.56
N TYR A 127 -3.37 1.67 30.66
CA TYR A 127 -4.38 0.63 30.92
C TYR A 127 -4.98 0.01 29.65
N TRP A 128 -4.46 0.33 28.47
CA TRP A 128 -4.94 -0.24 27.21
C TRP A 128 -4.27 -1.59 26.94
N SER A 129 -5.05 -2.55 26.46
CA SER A 129 -4.55 -3.84 26.00
C SER A 129 -4.89 -4.02 24.52
N PRO A 130 -3.90 -4.21 23.62
CA PRO A 130 -4.15 -4.40 22.20
C PRO A 130 -4.84 -5.73 21.92
N LYS A 131 -5.78 -5.73 20.96
CA LYS A 131 -6.30 -6.94 20.33
C LYS A 131 -5.50 -7.24 19.07
N LEU A 132 -4.76 -8.34 19.08
CA LEU A 132 -3.91 -8.76 17.97
C LEU A 132 -4.55 -9.92 17.23
N ALA A 133 -4.63 -9.83 15.91
CA ALA A 133 -4.78 -11.00 15.06
C ALA A 133 -3.39 -11.55 14.75
N VAL A 134 -3.12 -12.79 15.14
CA VAL A 134 -1.83 -13.45 14.91
C VAL A 134 -2.05 -14.62 13.97
N TYR A 135 -1.32 -14.66 12.86
CA TYR A 135 -1.37 -15.78 11.92
C TYR A 135 0.00 -15.96 11.23
N GLY A 136 0.20 -17.12 10.61
CA GLY A 136 1.37 -17.44 9.80
C GLY A 136 0.93 -18.30 8.62
N ASP A 137 1.87 -18.63 7.73
CA ASP A 137 1.68 -19.64 6.68
C ASP A 137 0.46 -19.39 5.77
N MET A 138 0.13 -18.12 5.52
CA MET A 138 -1.07 -17.76 4.76
C MET A 138 -0.94 -18.15 3.29
N GLY A 139 0.23 -17.94 2.69
CA GLY A 139 0.43 -18.11 1.26
C GLY A 139 -0.47 -17.23 0.40
N GLU A 140 -0.35 -17.36 -0.92
CA GLU A 140 -1.27 -16.70 -1.87
C GLU A 140 -2.38 -17.65 -2.37
N VAL A 141 -2.09 -18.96 -2.43
CA VAL A 141 -3.02 -20.00 -2.89
C VAL A 141 -3.72 -20.62 -1.68
N ASP A 142 -5.05 -20.78 -1.75
CA ASP A 142 -5.87 -21.46 -0.74
C ASP A 142 -5.81 -20.84 0.68
N ALA A 143 -5.71 -19.51 0.77
CA ALA A 143 -5.79 -18.77 2.02
C ALA A 143 -7.23 -18.75 2.59
N PHE A 144 -7.76 -19.91 3.00
CA PHE A 144 -9.14 -20.10 3.47
C PHE A 144 -9.53 -19.19 4.65
N SER A 145 -8.56 -18.78 5.47
CA SER A 145 -8.79 -17.90 6.62
C SER A 145 -8.80 -16.40 6.25
N LEU A 146 -8.31 -16.02 5.06
CA LEU A 146 -8.17 -14.61 4.65
C LEU A 146 -9.52 -13.88 4.52
N PRO A 147 -10.58 -14.44 3.89
CA PRO A 147 -11.87 -13.76 3.83
C PRO A 147 -12.45 -13.46 5.20
N GLU A 148 -12.37 -14.41 6.14
CA GLU A 148 -12.83 -14.22 7.52
C GLU A 148 -11.98 -13.19 8.26
N LEU A 149 -10.66 -13.23 8.11
CA LEU A 149 -9.78 -12.22 8.69
C LEU A 149 -10.11 -10.82 8.17
N ILE A 150 -10.34 -10.67 6.86
CA ILE A 150 -10.76 -9.40 6.26
C ILE A 150 -12.09 -8.93 6.87
N HIS A 151 -13.07 -9.83 7.01
CA HIS A 151 -14.36 -9.50 7.62
C HIS A 151 -14.20 -9.02 9.08
N GLN A 152 -13.43 -9.74 9.89
CA GLN A 152 -13.15 -9.38 11.28
C GLN A 152 -12.44 -8.03 11.44
N VAL A 153 -11.57 -7.68 10.49
CA VAL A 153 -10.81 -6.43 10.51
C VAL A 153 -11.64 -5.26 9.95
N LYS A 154 -12.23 -5.42 8.76
CA LYS A 154 -12.90 -4.31 8.05
C LYS A 154 -14.31 -4.04 8.54
N ASP A 155 -15.07 -5.09 8.83
CA ASP A 155 -16.50 -4.94 9.13
C ASP A 155 -16.71 -4.89 10.64
N LEU A 156 -16.04 -5.79 11.38
CA LEU A 156 -16.23 -5.91 12.83
C LEU A 156 -15.28 -5.06 13.67
N HIS A 157 -14.19 -4.54 13.09
CA HIS A 157 -13.17 -3.75 13.79
C HIS A 157 -12.64 -4.46 15.06
N ASN A 158 -12.49 -5.79 15.01
CA ASN A 158 -12.19 -6.61 16.18
C ASN A 158 -10.71 -6.60 16.61
N TYR A 159 -9.82 -6.10 15.76
CA TYR A 159 -8.38 -6.10 15.99
C TYR A 159 -7.78 -4.71 15.81
N ASP A 160 -6.83 -4.37 16.69
CA ASP A 160 -6.06 -3.13 16.61
C ASP A 160 -4.85 -3.29 15.69
N MET A 161 -4.30 -4.51 15.60
CA MET A 161 -3.13 -4.83 14.79
C MET A 161 -3.15 -6.27 14.29
N ILE A 162 -2.42 -6.47 13.20
CA ILE A 162 -2.15 -7.77 12.61
C ILE A 162 -0.67 -8.08 12.79
N LEU A 163 -0.37 -9.28 13.29
CA LEU A 163 0.97 -9.83 13.37
C LEU A 163 1.05 -11.10 12.51
N HIS A 164 1.70 -10.98 11.35
CA HIS A 164 1.99 -12.11 10.48
C HIS A 164 3.35 -12.71 10.85
N VAL A 165 3.38 -13.93 11.39
CA VAL A 165 4.55 -14.55 12.02
C VAL A 165 5.25 -15.50 11.03
N GLY A 166 5.82 -14.94 9.97
CA GLY A 166 6.62 -15.70 8.99
C GLY A 166 5.80 -16.31 7.86
N ASP A 167 6.49 -16.82 6.84
CA ASP A 167 5.93 -17.47 5.64
C ASP A 167 4.84 -16.65 4.92
N PHE A 168 5.21 -15.41 4.57
CA PHE A 168 4.35 -14.44 3.90
C PHE A 168 3.94 -14.83 2.48
N ALA A 169 4.86 -15.42 1.72
CA ALA A 169 4.63 -15.82 0.35
C ALA A 169 5.37 -17.13 0.08
N TYR A 170 4.64 -18.14 -0.38
CA TYR A 170 5.23 -19.38 -0.88
C TYR A 170 5.55 -19.22 -2.35
N ASN A 171 6.83 -19.46 -2.68
CA ASN A 171 7.35 -19.46 -4.03
C ASN A 171 7.18 -18.12 -4.79
N MET A 172 8.11 -17.18 -4.56
CA MET A 172 8.18 -15.91 -5.29
C MET A 172 8.64 -16.06 -6.76
N GLU A 173 8.79 -17.28 -7.30
CA GLU A 173 9.15 -17.49 -8.71
C GLU A 173 7.95 -17.36 -9.67
N THR A 174 6.71 -17.46 -9.18
CA THR A 174 5.54 -17.64 -10.06
C THR A 174 4.56 -16.47 -10.12
N LEU A 175 4.65 -15.49 -9.21
CA LEU A 175 3.62 -14.46 -9.02
C LEU A 175 4.13 -13.01 -9.12
N LEU A 176 5.36 -12.84 -9.60
CA LEU A 176 5.83 -11.57 -10.15
C LEU A 176 6.17 -11.81 -11.60
#